data_AF-A0A914CUS7-F1
#
_entry.id   AF-A0A914CUS7-F1
#
_cell.length_a   1.000
_cell.length_b   1.000
_cell.length_c   1.000
_cell.angle_alpha   90.00
_cell.angle_beta   90.00
_cell.angle_gamma   90.00
#
_symmetry.space_group_name_H-M   'P 1'
#
loop_
_entity.id
_entity.type
_entity.pdbx_description
1 polymer ?
#
loop_
_entity_poly.entity_id
_entity_poly.type
_entity_poly.pdbx_seq_one_letter_code
_entity_poly.pdbx_strand_id
1 'polypeptide(L)'
;RDFVVSRLKREINGKRYCIARSIEIPELPETKERVRGIVHLGAGRFVPHSTKENTTCIDLILCMDLKGMLPKTIVNTVMARLMEKDYEQQLRYFERVRDQKLGKEDANNGA
;
A
#
# COMPACT_ATOMS: atom_id res chain seq x y z
N ARG A 1 -6.39 -8.10 13.16
CA ARG A 1 -4.97 -7.73 13.31
C ARG A 1 -4.88 -6.22 13.20
N ASP A 2 -4.02 -5.60 13.98
CA ASP A 2 -3.57 -4.23 13.78
C ASP A 2 -2.07 -4.24 13.44
N PHE A 3 -1.59 -3.15 12.85
CA PHE A 3 -0.18 -2.99 12.47
C PHE A 3 0.23 -1.56 12.79
N VAL A 4 1.42 -1.41 13.36
CA VAL A 4 2.07 -0.11 13.54
C VAL A 4 3.31 -0.13 12.69
N VAL A 5 3.36 0.78 11.70
CA VAL A 5 4.42 0.80 10.69
C VAL A 5 4.93 2.22 10.47
N SER A 6 6.25 2.34 10.35
CA SER A 6 6.86 3.53 9.76
C SER A 6 6.89 3.36 8.24
N ARG A 7 6.76 4.47 7.51
CA ARG A 7 6.88 4.50 6.05
C ARG A 7 7.90 5.53 5.62
N LEU A 8 8.81 5.14 4.74
CA LEU A 8 9.75 6.02 4.07
C LEU A 8 9.37 6.12 2.60
N LYS A 9 9.12 7.36 2.14
CA LYS A 9 8.98 7.65 0.71
C LYS A 9 10.30 8.22 0.20
N ARG A 10 10.81 7.68 -0.90
CA ARG A 10 12.07 8.14 -1.48
C ARG A 10 12.05 8.04 -3.00
N GLU A 11 12.71 8.98 -3.65
CA GLU A 11 12.99 8.90 -5.09
C GLU A 11 14.47 8.54 -5.29
N ILE A 12 14.74 7.56 -6.17
CA ILE A 12 16.08 7.09 -6.51
C ILE A 12 16.12 6.90 -8.02
N ASN A 13 17.00 7.62 -8.72
CA ASN A 13 17.16 7.55 -10.18
C ASN A 13 15.83 7.71 -10.94
N GLY A 14 14.99 8.69 -10.54
CA GLY A 14 13.68 8.94 -11.14
C GLY A 14 12.60 7.89 -10.83
N LYS A 15 12.90 6.89 -10.00
CA LYS A 15 11.95 5.87 -9.55
C LYS A 15 11.49 6.18 -8.14
N ARG A 16 10.19 6.08 -7.89
CA ARG A 16 9.61 6.37 -6.57
C ARG A 16 9.41 5.09 -5.79
N TYR A 17 9.78 5.14 -4.52
CA TYR A 17 9.70 4.02 -3.59
C TYR A 17 8.91 4.44 -2.36
N CYS A 18 8.10 3.52 -1.84
CA CYS A 18 7.49 3.61 -0.52
C CYS A 18 7.84 2.33 0.23
N ILE A 19 8.69 2.42 1.24
CA ILE A 19 9.11 1.28 2.06
C ILE A 19 8.45 1.40 3.42
N ALA A 20 8.00 0.28 3.97
CA ALA A 20 7.33 0.20 5.26
C ALA A 20 7.94 -0.93 6.09
N ARG A 21 8.03 -0.71 7.40
CA ARG A 21 8.41 -1.73 8.38
C ARG A 21 7.70 -1.46 9.69
N SER A 22 7.36 -2.51 10.42
CA SER A 22 6.83 -2.38 11.76
C SER A 22 7.82 -1.71 12.70
N ILE A 23 7.30 -0.82 13.52
CA ILE A 23 8.02 -0.14 14.59
C ILE A 23 7.22 -0.27 15.89
N GLU A 24 7.91 -0.07 16.99
CA GLU A 24 7.30 0.08 18.31
C GLU A 24 7.28 1.56 18.66
N ILE A 25 6.13 2.03 19.15
CA ILE A 25 5.97 3.39 19.69
C ILE A 25 5.31 3.24 21.07
N PRO A 26 5.93 3.75 22.16
CA PRO A 26 5.40 3.58 23.52
C PRO A 26 3.98 4.09 23.70
N GLU A 27 3.58 5.11 22.95
CA GLU A 27 2.26 5.74 23.00
C GLU A 27 1.16 4.89 22.35
N LEU A 28 1.52 3.85 21.61
CA LEU A 28 0.57 2.94 20.96
C LEU A 28 0.93 1.46 21.19
N PRO A 29 0.83 1.00 22.46
CA PRO A 29 1.12 -0.39 22.81
C PRO A 29 0.09 -1.34 22.19
N GLU A 30 0.37 -2.64 22.28
CA GLU A 30 -0.58 -3.67 21.87
C GLU A 30 -1.80 -3.71 22.83
N THR A 31 -2.99 -3.97 22.29
CA THR A 31 -4.20 -4.17 23.09
C THR A 31 -4.74 -5.58 22.92
N LYS A 32 -5.55 -6.05 23.87
CA LYS A 32 -6.18 -7.39 23.77
C LYS A 32 -7.25 -7.48 22.68
N GLU A 33 -7.71 -6.35 22.16
CA GLU A 33 -8.78 -6.27 21.15
C GLU A 33 -8.32 -6.82 19.79
N ARG A 34 -7.04 -6.67 19.47
CA ARG A 34 -6.46 -7.08 18.19
C ARG A 34 -5.05 -7.62 18.39
N VAL A 35 -4.77 -8.76 17.76
CA VAL A 35 -3.40 -9.28 17.65
C VAL A 35 -2.57 -8.34 16.76
N ARG A 36 -1.46 -7.81 17.31
CA ARG A 36 -0.48 -7.00 16.58
C ARG A 36 0.32 -7.87 15.61
N GLY A 37 0.15 -7.60 14.33
CA GLY A 37 0.98 -8.20 13.29
C GLY A 37 2.29 -7.43 13.10
N ILE A 38 3.29 -8.10 12.53
CA ILE A 38 4.58 -7.51 12.19
C ILE A 38 4.70 -7.44 10.67
N VAL A 39 4.94 -6.24 10.14
CA VAL A 39 5.38 -6.04 8.77
C VAL A 39 6.90 -6.04 8.76
N HIS A 40 7.51 -7.15 8.36
CA HIS A 40 8.95 -7.25 8.23
C HIS A 40 9.45 -6.37 7.08
N LEU A 41 8.72 -6.37 5.97
CA LEU A 41 8.97 -5.51 4.82
C LEU A 41 7.67 -5.29 4.05
N GLY A 42 7.25 -4.04 3.91
CA GLY A 42 6.35 -3.61 2.86
C GLY A 42 7.14 -2.74 1.88
N ALA A 43 6.98 -2.92 0.58
CA ALA A 43 7.63 -2.07 -0.40
C ALA A 43 6.73 -1.87 -1.61
N GLY A 44 6.62 -0.64 -2.07
CA GLY A 44 6.04 -0.27 -3.34
C GLY A 44 7.06 0.45 -4.20
N ARG A 45 7.28 -0.02 -5.43
CA ARG A 45 8.06 0.69 -6.46
C ARG A 45 7.10 1.18 -7.53
N PHE A 46 7.17 2.47 -7.84
CA PHE A 46 6.29 3.15 -8.79
C PHE A 46 7.15 3.72 -9.91
N VAL A 47 6.91 3.27 -11.13
CA VAL A 47 7.65 3.70 -12.33
C VAL A 47 6.70 3.91 -13.50
N PRO A 48 6.94 4.88 -14.39
CA PRO A 48 6.19 4.98 -15.65
C PRO A 48 6.30 3.69 -16.46
N HIS A 49 5.23 3.32 -17.16
CA HIS A 49 5.27 2.19 -18.08
C HIS A 49 6.17 2.55 -19.27
N SER A 50 7.04 1.64 -19.68
CA SER A 50 8.07 1.91 -20.71
C SER A 50 7.49 2.26 -22.09
N THR A 51 6.32 1.71 -22.42
CA THR A 51 5.69 1.88 -23.74
C THR A 51 4.28 2.49 -23.73
N LYS A 52 3.67 2.68 -22.56
CA LYS A 52 2.28 3.15 -22.45
C LYS A 52 2.27 4.50 -21.75
N GLU A 53 1.88 5.52 -22.49
CA GLU A 53 1.69 6.85 -21.93
C GLU A 53 0.60 6.82 -20.84
N ASN A 54 0.72 7.71 -19.85
CA ASN A 54 -0.22 7.83 -18.73
C ASN A 54 -0.46 6.54 -17.93
N THR A 55 0.48 5.58 -18.01
CA THR A 55 0.41 4.32 -17.28
C THR A 55 1.58 4.22 -16.30
N THR A 56 1.30 3.76 -15.08
CA THR A 56 2.34 3.50 -14.06
C THR A 56 2.39 2.00 -13.77
N CYS A 57 3.59 1.42 -13.79
CA CYS A 57 3.86 0.10 -13.26
C CYS A 57 4.12 0.20 -11.76
N ILE A 58 3.45 -0.66 -10.99
CA ILE A 58 3.58 -0.72 -9.53
C ILE A 58 4.02 -2.13 -9.15
N ASP A 59 5.22 -2.25 -8.56
CA ASP A 59 5.67 -3.49 -7.95
C ASP A 59 5.40 -3.41 -6.44
N LEU A 60 4.65 -4.38 -5.90
CA LEU A 60 4.32 -4.46 -4.49
C LEU A 60 4.93 -5.72 -3.87
N ILE A 61 5.66 -5.54 -2.77
CA ILE A 61 6.23 -6.62 -1.95
C ILE A 61 5.66 -6.48 -0.55
N LEU A 62 5.19 -7.60 0.00
CA LEU A 62 4.65 -7.64 1.35
C LEU A 62 5.10 -8.91 2.08
N CYS A 63 5.89 -8.71 3.13
CA CYS A 63 6.36 -9.74 4.03
C CYS A 63 5.84 -9.42 5.44
N MET A 64 4.90 -10.24 5.92
CA MET A 64 4.22 -10.01 7.19
C MET A 64 4.12 -11.30 8.01
N ASP A 65 4.21 -11.14 9.32
CA ASP A 65 3.80 -12.13 10.31
C ASP A 65 2.48 -11.65 10.92
N LEU A 66 1.39 -12.38 10.64
CA LEU A 66 0.06 -12.06 11.17
C LEU A 66 -0.13 -12.45 12.64
N LYS A 67 0.87 -13.12 13.23
CA LYS A 67 0.91 -13.67 14.58
C LYS A 67 -0.28 -14.59 14.92
N GLY A 68 -0.20 -15.17 16.12
CA GLY A 68 -1.19 -16.08 16.68
C GLY A 68 -1.12 -17.49 16.09
N MET A 69 -2.07 -18.34 16.51
CA MET A 69 -2.14 -19.74 16.10
C MET A 69 -2.94 -19.91 14.81
N LEU A 70 -2.45 -19.34 13.70
CA LEU A 70 -3.05 -19.56 12.39
C LEU A 70 -2.31 -20.66 11.62
N PRO A 71 -3.03 -21.66 11.07
CA PRO A 71 -2.46 -22.60 10.11
C PRO A 71 -1.86 -21.88 8.90
N LYS A 72 -0.67 -22.33 8.46
CA LYS A 72 0.08 -21.74 7.34
C LYS A 72 -0.75 -21.61 6.06
N THR A 73 -1.58 -22.61 5.75
CA THR A 73 -2.46 -22.62 4.57
C THR A 73 -3.50 -21.49 4.60
N ILE A 74 -4.03 -21.18 5.78
CA ILE A 74 -4.96 -20.07 5.98
C ILE A 74 -4.23 -18.73 5.83
N VAL A 75 -3.04 -18.59 6.44
CA VAL A 75 -2.22 -17.38 6.31
C VAL A 75 -1.93 -17.08 4.84
N ASN A 76 -1.46 -18.08 4.08
CA ASN A 76 -1.13 -17.89 2.67
C ASN A 76 -2.34 -17.44 1.83
N THR A 77 -3.50 -18.05 2.03
CA THR A 77 -4.74 -17.67 1.34
C THR A 77 -5.18 -16.24 1.71
N VAL A 78 -5.10 -15.87 2.99
CA VAL A 78 -5.44 -14.53 3.47
C VAL A 78 -4.51 -13.48 2.87
N MET A 79 -3.21 -13.76 2.80
CA MET A 79 -2.23 -12.85 2.22
C MET A 79 -2.50 -12.58 0.73
N ALA A 80 -2.83 -13.62 -0.05
CA ALA A 80 -3.19 -13.45 -1.46
C ALA A 80 -4.43 -12.55 -1.64
N ARG A 81 -5.50 -12.82 -0.87
CA ARG A 81 -6.72 -12.00 -0.89
C ARG A 81 -6.49 -10.57 -0.42
N LEU A 82 -5.58 -10.37 0.53
CA LEU A 82 -5.23 -9.03 1.01
C LEU A 82 -4.56 -8.22 -0.10
N MET A 83 -3.63 -8.83 -0.85
CA MET A 83 -2.96 -8.19 -1.99
C MET A 83 -3.94 -7.84 -3.11
N GLU A 84 -4.87 -8.75 -3.43
CA GLU A 84 -5.93 -8.51 -4.43
C GLU A 84 -6.82 -7.33 -4.02
N LYS A 85 -7.29 -7.31 -2.77
CA LYS A 85 -8.10 -6.19 -2.26
C LYS A 85 -7.36 -4.86 -2.23
N ASP A 86 -6.07 -4.88 -1.89
CA ASP A 86 -5.22 -3.68 -1.95
C ASP A 86 -5.14 -3.16 -3.39
N TYR A 87 -4.87 -4.03 -4.36
CA TYR A 87 -4.87 -3.68 -5.79
C TYR A 87 -6.18 -3.01 -6.23
N GLU A 88 -7.33 -3.62 -5.94
CA GLU A 88 -8.62 -3.04 -6.31
C GLU A 88 -8.87 -1.69 -5.63
N GLN A 89 -8.48 -1.56 -4.36
CA GLN A 89 -8.65 -0.31 -3.62
C GLN A 89 -7.77 0.79 -4.19
N GLN A 90 -6.52 0.49 -4.57
CA GLN A 90 -5.62 1.43 -5.22
C GLN A 90 -6.18 1.87 -6.57
N LEU A 91 -6.67 0.93 -7.38
CA LEU A 91 -7.27 1.25 -8.67
C LEU A 91 -8.45 2.23 -8.51
N ARG A 92 -9.40 1.91 -7.63
CA ARG A 92 -10.54 2.79 -7.31
C ARG A 92 -10.11 4.15 -6.79
N TYR A 93 -9.04 4.21 -6.01
CA TYR A 93 -8.49 5.47 -5.51
C TYR A 93 -7.91 6.31 -6.66
N PHE A 94 -7.12 5.71 -7.54
CA PHE A 94 -6.51 6.42 -8.67
C PHE A 94 -7.54 6.92 -9.68
N GLU A 95 -8.57 6.12 -9.98
CA GLU A 95 -9.70 6.54 -10.81
C GLU A 95 -10.38 7.77 -10.21
N ARG A 96 -10.71 7.73 -8.92
CA ARG A 96 -11.32 8.86 -8.21
C ARG A 96 -10.45 10.12 -8.24
N VAL A 97 -9.15 9.96 -8.00
CA VAL A 97 -8.20 11.10 -8.02
C VAL A 97 -8.07 11.68 -9.44
N ARG A 98 -8.06 10.84 -10.47
CA ARG A 98 -8.07 11.27 -11.87
C ARG A 98 -9.33 12.08 -12.16
N ASP A 99 -10.50 11.54 -11.84
CA ASP A 99 -11.79 12.17 -12.16
C ASP A 99 -11.95 13.51 -11.43
N GLN A 100 -11.48 13.60 -10.18
CA GLN A 100 -11.43 14.85 -9.42
C GLN A 100 -10.47 15.90 -10.00
N LYS A 101 -9.38 15.47 -10.64
CA LYS A 101 -8.44 16.39 -11.30
C LYS A 101 -9.01 16.91 -12.62
N LEU A 102 -9.53 16.02 -13.45
CA LEU A 102 -10.14 16.39 -14.73
C LEU A 102 -11.33 17.34 -14.52
N GLY A 103 -12.23 17.04 -13.58
CA GLY A 103 -13.36 17.94 -13.28
C GLY A 103 -12.96 19.30 -12.74
N LYS A 104 -11.75 19.46 -12.18
CA LYS A 104 -11.20 20.77 -11.76
C LYS A 104 -10.55 21.53 -12.91
N GLU A 105 -9.93 20.82 -13.86
CA GLU A 105 -9.35 21.43 -15.05
C GLU A 105 -10.44 21.97 -15.99
N ASP A 106 -11.54 21.23 -16.15
CA ASP A 106 -12.71 21.68 -16.93
C ASP A 106 -13.36 22.94 -16.32
N ALA A 107 -13.41 23.02 -14.98
CA ALA A 107 -13.94 24.19 -14.27
C ALA A 107 -13.03 25.43 -14.38
N ASN A 108 -11.71 25.25 -14.48
CA ASN A 108 -10.76 26.36 -14.63
C ASN A 108 -10.59 26.84 -16.07
N ASN A 109 -10.86 25.99 -17.07
CA ASN A 109 -10.79 26.36 -18.49
C ASN A 109 -12.11 26.94 -19.04
N GLY A 110 -13.19 26.90 -18.25
CA GLY A 110 -14.49 27.47 -18.57
C GLY A 110 -14.79 28.83 -17.92
N ALA A 111 -13.80 29.47 -17.29
CA ALA A 111 -13.90 30.79 -16.64
C ALA A 111 -13.09 31.85 -17.39
#